data_AF-A0A6M0ITW8-F1
#
_entry.id   AF-A0A6M0ITW8-F1
#
_cell.length_a   1.000
_cell.length_b   1.000
_cell.length_c   1.000
_cell.angle_alpha   90.00
_cell.angle_beta   90.00
_cell.angle_gamma   90.00
#
_symmetry.space_group_name_H-M   'P 1'
#
loop_
_entity.id
_entity.type
_entity.pdbx_description
1 polymer ?
#
loop_
_entity_poly.entity_id
_entity_poly.type
_entity_poly.pdbx_seq_one_letter_code
_entity_poly.pdbx_strand_id
1 'polypeptide(L)'
;MSNQPHKPYGTPEPTYSGNKRSLILAGGGMRVAYQAGAIRALFESGLCFNHADGTSGGTMNLAMLLSGLSPIEMCDRWRTLNVKDFVSFIPLEKYLKAWDLLSMGDADGIIDRVFPHLGIDISKINASEGMQGTFNVCNFTHKTNEVIPHDRLDLDLLVAGISLPIFMPPVQKGDYLYMDSVWIKDVNLMEAVRRGADELWVLWCIGNSSEYQTGIFNQYVHMMELSANGAFFEECDRINEINQRILQGETVYGHTQPIKLHLIKPAYPLPLDPDYYLGNIDGATLVDMGYADAKQYLQTISSAGLPFQPNVTRMHDNLPGMTFRERMAGAFVLNETDPIQGAAKGKTYNSSLSLQLTINICDLKRFLSDSTFTASIAGNISFADFGEHIPLKRGVFNLFSHNHNPGYKYITYELAFEHSNQDYYLVGKKELHNDPGFDLWQDMTTIYTYLHQGTDENSPIIGAGILTLDVGDVAKCVSGWRITNAKSLTEKTTLLAEFGSFFWGNIWETYQP
;
A
#
# COMPACT_ATOMS: atom_id res chain seq x y z
N MET A 1 6.34 -0.27 -32.65
CA MET A 1 5.49 0.86 -32.25
C MET A 1 6.39 2.08 -32.12
N SER A 2 5.94 3.28 -32.45
CA SER A 2 6.82 4.44 -32.62
C SER A 2 7.50 4.87 -31.31
N ASN A 3 8.84 4.98 -31.31
CA ASN A 3 9.67 5.65 -30.28
C ASN A 3 9.41 7.17 -30.27
N GLN A 4 8.15 7.59 -30.14
CA GLN A 4 7.85 9.00 -29.96
C GLN A 4 8.15 9.38 -28.52
N PRO A 5 8.91 10.47 -28.28
CA PRO A 5 9.14 10.97 -26.94
C PRO A 5 7.82 11.25 -26.23
N HIS A 6 7.76 10.92 -24.94
CA HIS A 6 6.63 11.26 -24.08
C HIS A 6 7.14 11.74 -22.72
N LYS A 7 6.26 12.41 -21.97
CA LYS A 7 6.56 12.84 -20.60
C LYS A 7 5.92 11.87 -19.60
N PRO A 8 6.68 11.29 -18.67
CA PRO A 8 6.12 10.56 -17.54
C PRO A 8 5.15 11.44 -16.73
N TYR A 9 4.14 10.82 -16.11
CA TYR A 9 3.18 11.56 -15.29
C TYR A 9 3.88 12.30 -14.14
N GLY A 10 3.46 13.53 -13.85
CA GLY A 10 4.05 14.36 -12.81
C GLY A 10 5.48 14.84 -13.09
N THR A 11 5.90 14.81 -14.37
CA THR A 11 7.04 15.58 -14.84
C THR A 11 6.77 17.09 -14.66
N PRO A 12 7.69 17.85 -14.04
CA PRO A 12 7.55 19.30 -13.92
C PRO A 12 7.51 19.97 -15.29
N GLU A 13 6.67 21.01 -15.43
CA GLU A 13 6.69 21.84 -16.63
C GLU A 13 8.05 22.55 -16.80
N PRO A 14 8.50 22.87 -18.03
CA PRO A 14 9.78 23.55 -18.25
C PRO A 14 9.93 24.89 -17.52
N THR A 15 8.82 25.52 -17.15
CA THR A 15 8.75 26.78 -16.39
C THR A 15 8.79 26.58 -14.87
N TYR A 16 8.81 25.34 -14.38
CA TYR A 16 8.82 25.03 -12.96
C TYR A 16 10.13 25.50 -12.31
N SER A 17 9.99 26.38 -11.31
CA SER A 17 11.10 26.98 -10.57
C SER A 17 11.11 26.61 -9.08
N GLY A 18 10.35 25.58 -8.68
CA GLY A 18 10.33 25.10 -7.30
C GLY A 18 11.50 24.18 -6.97
N ASN A 19 11.49 23.63 -5.76
CA ASN A 19 12.51 22.69 -5.28
C ASN A 19 12.62 21.48 -6.20
N LYS A 20 13.85 21.06 -6.51
CA LYS A 20 14.05 19.84 -7.28
C LYS A 20 13.70 18.63 -6.43
N ARG A 21 12.79 17.79 -6.89
CA ARG A 21 12.34 16.61 -6.12
C ARG A 21 12.78 15.31 -6.75
N SER A 22 13.15 14.36 -5.90
CA SER A 22 13.38 12.97 -6.27
C SER A 22 12.36 12.05 -5.62
N LEU A 23 11.66 11.25 -6.41
CA LEU A 23 10.84 10.14 -5.92
C LEU A 23 11.72 8.89 -5.82
N ILE A 24 11.83 8.28 -4.64
CA ILE A 24 12.73 7.15 -4.37
C ILE A 24 11.89 5.95 -3.97
N LEU A 25 11.89 4.93 -4.81
CA LEU A 25 11.07 3.73 -4.68
C LEU A 25 11.93 2.60 -4.12
N ALA A 26 11.80 2.36 -2.82
CA ALA A 26 12.52 1.28 -2.14
C ALA A 26 12.15 -0.09 -2.70
N GLY A 27 12.99 -1.09 -2.41
CA GLY A 27 12.63 -2.47 -2.64
C GLY A 27 11.47 -2.92 -1.74
N GLY A 28 10.97 -4.12 -2.03
CA GLY A 28 9.82 -4.65 -1.29
C GLY A 28 9.20 -5.93 -1.84
N GLY A 29 9.77 -6.52 -2.91
CA GLY A 29 9.16 -7.64 -3.60
C GLY A 29 7.82 -7.22 -4.23
N MET A 30 6.79 -8.03 -4.07
CA MET A 30 5.46 -7.71 -4.62
C MET A 30 4.67 -6.71 -3.75
N ARG A 31 5.13 -6.45 -2.52
CA ARG A 31 4.51 -5.49 -1.59
C ARG A 31 4.51 -4.06 -2.12
N VAL A 32 5.32 -3.79 -3.14
CA VAL A 32 5.41 -2.50 -3.85
C VAL A 32 4.12 -2.11 -4.59
N ALA A 33 3.09 -2.97 -4.66
CA ALA A 33 1.72 -2.54 -4.95
C ALA A 33 1.27 -1.39 -4.02
N TYR A 34 1.75 -1.38 -2.77
CA TYR A 34 1.59 -0.27 -1.83
C TYR A 34 2.11 1.06 -2.40
N GLN A 35 3.28 1.04 -3.04
CA GLN A 35 3.88 2.25 -3.59
C GLN A 35 3.01 2.84 -4.70
N ALA A 36 2.30 2.03 -5.52
CA ALA A 36 1.42 2.56 -6.56
C ALA A 36 0.30 3.45 -5.99
N GLY A 37 -0.30 3.02 -4.87
CA GLY A 37 -1.27 3.85 -4.13
C GLY A 37 -0.65 5.15 -3.60
N ALA A 38 0.54 5.06 -3.01
CA ALA A 38 1.24 6.25 -2.51
C ALA A 38 1.64 7.21 -3.65
N ILE A 39 2.11 6.69 -4.78
CA ILE A 39 2.41 7.46 -6.00
C ILE A 39 1.16 8.22 -6.47
N ARG A 40 -0.01 7.56 -6.52
CA ARG A 40 -1.28 8.20 -6.86
C ARG A 40 -1.60 9.35 -5.92
N ALA A 41 -1.50 9.15 -4.61
CA ALA A 41 -1.77 10.20 -3.63
C ALA A 41 -0.83 11.41 -3.78
N LEU A 42 0.47 11.18 -3.98
CA LEU A 42 1.46 12.24 -4.18
C LEU A 42 1.13 13.12 -5.40
N PHE A 43 0.81 12.48 -6.52
CA PHE A 43 0.51 13.16 -7.77
C PHE A 43 -0.85 13.86 -7.77
N GLU A 44 -1.88 13.28 -7.16
CA GLU A 44 -3.18 13.95 -6.95
C GLU A 44 -3.04 15.22 -6.08
N SER A 45 -2.08 15.23 -5.15
CA SER A 45 -1.76 16.41 -4.34
C SER A 45 -0.89 17.45 -5.08
N GLY A 46 -0.69 17.28 -6.39
CA GLY A 46 0.00 18.26 -7.25
C GLY A 46 1.52 18.24 -7.14
N LEU A 47 2.11 17.21 -6.51
CA LEU A 47 3.56 17.05 -6.51
C LEU A 47 4.06 16.64 -7.89
N CYS A 48 5.25 17.12 -8.23
CA CYS A 48 5.98 16.76 -9.45
C CYS A 48 7.42 16.42 -9.10
N PHE A 49 8.05 15.56 -9.89
CA PHE A 49 9.39 15.04 -9.62
C PHE A 49 10.32 15.21 -10.81
N ASN A 50 11.48 15.80 -10.59
CA ASN A 50 12.52 15.94 -11.60
C ASN A 50 13.28 14.64 -11.81
N HIS A 51 13.30 13.81 -10.77
CA HIS A 51 14.03 12.56 -10.73
C HIS A 51 13.17 11.47 -10.07
N ALA A 52 13.30 10.24 -10.53
CA ALA A 52 12.78 9.06 -9.85
C ALA A 52 13.83 7.94 -9.85
N ASP A 53 14.02 7.30 -8.70
CA ASP A 53 15.00 6.23 -8.46
C ASP A 53 14.28 4.98 -7.98
N GLY A 54 14.73 3.80 -8.40
CA GLY A 54 14.13 2.53 -8.01
C GLY A 54 15.13 1.41 -7.78
N THR A 55 14.86 0.57 -6.79
CA THR A 55 15.59 -0.68 -6.51
C THR A 55 14.60 -1.83 -6.34
N SER A 56 14.99 -3.05 -6.74
CA SER A 56 14.19 -4.25 -6.55
C SER A 56 12.76 -4.05 -7.08
N GLY A 57 11.73 -4.50 -6.37
CA GLY A 57 10.34 -4.28 -6.75
C GLY A 57 9.97 -2.83 -7.05
N GLY A 58 10.64 -1.83 -6.44
CA GLY A 58 10.43 -0.42 -6.73
C GLY A 58 10.75 -0.05 -8.19
N THR A 59 11.64 -0.80 -8.85
CA THR A 59 11.93 -0.65 -10.29
C THR A 59 10.70 -0.93 -11.15
N MET A 60 9.78 -1.81 -10.72
CA MET A 60 8.56 -2.08 -11.49
C MET A 60 7.67 -0.83 -11.55
N ASN A 61 7.45 -0.15 -10.42
CA ASN A 61 6.66 1.09 -10.39
C ASN A 61 7.36 2.23 -11.13
N LEU A 62 8.70 2.33 -11.03
CA LEU A 62 9.48 3.29 -11.82
C LEU A 62 9.31 3.02 -13.32
N ALA A 63 9.43 1.76 -13.74
CA ALA A 63 9.28 1.34 -15.12
C ALA A 63 7.86 1.62 -15.64
N MET A 64 6.81 1.40 -14.84
CA MET A 64 5.44 1.78 -15.19
C MET A 64 5.31 3.29 -15.41
N LEU A 65 5.82 4.10 -14.49
CA LEU A 65 5.75 5.56 -14.59
C LEU A 65 6.49 6.08 -15.84
N LEU A 66 7.70 5.59 -16.09
CA LEU A 66 8.50 5.96 -17.27
C LEU A 66 7.94 5.37 -18.58
N SER A 67 7.16 4.30 -18.52
CA SER A 67 6.37 3.78 -19.66
C SER A 67 5.17 4.69 -20.01
N GLY A 68 4.92 5.74 -19.22
CA GLY A 68 3.90 6.76 -19.46
C GLY A 68 2.54 6.42 -18.87
N LEU A 69 2.46 5.46 -17.94
CA LEU A 69 1.20 5.13 -17.28
C LEU A 69 0.80 6.22 -16.29
N SER A 70 -0.50 6.51 -16.21
CA SER A 70 -1.05 7.36 -15.16
C SER A 70 -1.05 6.61 -13.81
N PRO A 71 -1.03 7.34 -12.68
CA PRO A 71 -1.07 6.71 -11.36
C PRO A 71 -2.33 5.89 -11.09
N ILE A 72 -3.45 6.23 -11.73
CA ILE A 72 -4.70 5.46 -11.66
C ILE A 72 -4.53 4.12 -12.39
N GLU A 73 -4.01 4.13 -13.62
CA GLU A 73 -3.74 2.90 -14.38
C GLU A 73 -2.72 2.00 -13.66
N MET A 74 -1.72 2.59 -12.99
CA MET A 74 -0.77 1.83 -12.18
C MET A 74 -1.48 1.05 -11.06
N CYS A 75 -2.33 1.74 -10.29
CA CYS A 75 -3.15 1.12 -9.25
C CYS A 75 -4.04 0.00 -9.79
N ASP A 76 -4.71 0.22 -10.92
CA ASP A 76 -5.65 -0.75 -11.50
C ASP A 76 -4.94 -2.01 -12.02
N ARG A 77 -3.73 -1.85 -12.57
CA ARG A 77 -2.90 -2.99 -12.98
C ARG A 77 -2.43 -3.81 -11.79
N TRP A 78 -2.01 -3.17 -10.69
CA TRP A 78 -1.68 -3.89 -9.46
C TRP A 78 -2.87 -4.61 -8.82
N ARG A 79 -4.06 -4.00 -8.87
CA ARG A 79 -5.31 -4.63 -8.38
C ARG A 79 -5.68 -5.90 -9.12
N THR A 80 -5.37 -5.96 -10.42
CA THR A 80 -5.80 -7.04 -11.31
C THR A 80 -4.68 -8.05 -11.62
N LEU A 81 -3.46 -7.80 -11.14
CA LEU A 81 -2.31 -8.68 -11.38
C LEU A 81 -2.52 -10.01 -10.65
N ASN A 82 -2.40 -11.10 -11.40
CA ASN A 82 -2.42 -12.44 -10.82
C ASN A 82 -1.04 -12.74 -10.22
N VAL A 83 -0.97 -12.76 -8.90
CA VAL A 83 0.26 -13.02 -8.13
C VAL A 83 0.97 -14.30 -8.55
N LYS A 84 0.22 -15.32 -8.98
CA LYS A 84 0.78 -16.61 -9.42
C LYS A 84 1.66 -16.49 -10.67
N ASP A 85 1.55 -15.38 -11.41
CA ASP A 85 2.38 -15.15 -12.61
C ASP A 85 3.83 -14.76 -12.26
N PHE A 86 4.11 -14.37 -11.01
CA PHE A 86 5.49 -14.23 -10.52
C PHE A 86 6.21 -15.57 -10.32
N VAL A 87 5.47 -16.69 -10.28
CA VAL A 87 6.05 -18.03 -10.08
C VAL A 87 6.16 -18.74 -11.41
N SER A 88 7.41 -18.97 -11.83
CA SER A 88 7.73 -20.06 -12.75
C SER A 88 8.03 -21.31 -11.93
N PHE A 89 7.09 -22.27 -11.90
CA PHE A 89 7.29 -23.52 -11.17
C PHE A 89 8.47 -24.30 -11.76
N ILE A 90 9.51 -24.56 -10.95
CA ILE A 90 10.56 -25.51 -11.30
C ILE A 90 9.99 -26.94 -11.20
N PRO A 91 10.38 -27.88 -12.08
CA PRO A 91 9.98 -29.29 -11.98
C PRO A 91 10.29 -29.91 -10.60
N LEU A 92 9.35 -30.71 -10.07
CA LEU A 92 9.38 -31.32 -8.73
C LEU A 92 10.69 -32.09 -8.42
N GLU A 93 11.33 -32.66 -9.45
CA GLU A 93 12.56 -33.44 -9.34
C GLU A 93 13.78 -32.60 -8.93
N LYS A 94 13.79 -31.29 -9.22
CA LYS A 94 14.87 -30.40 -8.81
C LYS A 94 14.76 -29.99 -7.33
N TYR A 95 13.56 -29.96 -6.75
CA TYR A 95 13.37 -29.71 -5.31
C TYR A 95 14.02 -30.78 -4.43
N LEU A 96 14.25 -31.99 -4.95
CA LEU A 96 15.00 -33.06 -4.26
C LEU A 96 16.50 -32.76 -4.13
N LYS A 97 17.03 -31.76 -4.86
CA LYS A 97 18.39 -31.24 -4.77
C LYS A 97 18.43 -29.79 -4.27
N ALA A 98 17.57 -29.46 -3.30
CA ALA A 98 17.42 -28.10 -2.74
C ALA A 98 18.76 -27.43 -2.30
N TRP A 99 19.76 -28.23 -1.92
CA TRP A 99 21.07 -27.75 -1.46
C TRP A 99 22.02 -27.29 -2.60
N ASP A 100 21.78 -27.72 -3.84
CA ASP A 100 22.59 -27.41 -5.05
C ASP A 100 21.82 -26.55 -6.08
N LEU A 101 20.64 -26.05 -5.73
CA LEU A 101 19.81 -25.24 -6.61
C LEU A 101 20.29 -23.78 -6.66
N LEU A 102 20.60 -23.28 -7.86
CA LEU A 102 20.98 -21.88 -8.09
C LEU A 102 19.82 -20.90 -7.78
N SER A 103 18.58 -21.28 -8.10
CA SER A 103 17.35 -20.49 -7.85
C SER A 103 16.09 -21.37 -7.81
N MET A 104 15.01 -20.84 -7.23
CA MET A 104 13.68 -21.45 -7.10
C MET A 104 12.74 -21.18 -8.27
N GLY A 105 13.11 -20.33 -9.22
CA GLY A 105 12.39 -20.06 -10.47
C GLY A 105 13.30 -19.50 -11.58
N ASP A 106 12.71 -19.26 -12.76
CA ASP A 106 13.26 -18.45 -13.85
C ASP A 106 12.54 -17.09 -13.94
N ALA A 107 12.98 -16.22 -14.85
CA ALA A 107 12.39 -14.89 -15.04
C ALA A 107 11.23 -14.88 -16.05
N ASP A 108 10.86 -16.02 -16.65
CA ASP A 108 9.99 -16.07 -17.83
C ASP A 108 8.57 -15.62 -17.48
N GLY A 109 8.02 -16.04 -16.33
CA GLY A 109 6.72 -15.55 -15.86
C GLY A 109 6.68 -14.02 -15.67
N ILE A 110 7.79 -13.44 -15.23
CA ILE A 110 7.89 -12.00 -15.04
C ILE A 110 7.96 -11.28 -16.39
N ILE A 111 8.80 -11.76 -17.30
CA ILE A 111 9.01 -11.16 -18.63
C ILE A 111 7.75 -11.29 -19.49
N ASP A 112 7.11 -12.46 -19.50
CA ASP A 112 6.03 -12.78 -20.44
C ASP A 112 4.64 -12.39 -19.92
N ARG A 113 4.47 -12.28 -18.59
CA ARG A 113 3.15 -12.05 -17.98
C ARG A 113 3.13 -10.81 -17.08
N VAL A 114 4.05 -10.71 -16.11
CA VAL A 114 4.02 -9.61 -15.14
C VAL A 114 4.32 -8.25 -15.79
N PHE A 115 5.45 -8.10 -16.48
CA PHE A 115 5.83 -6.83 -17.11
C PHE A 115 4.80 -6.35 -18.14
N PRO A 116 4.29 -7.20 -19.06
CA PRO A 116 3.23 -6.81 -19.98
C PRO A 116 1.92 -6.41 -19.27
N HIS A 117 1.52 -7.16 -18.23
CA HIS A 117 0.34 -6.82 -17.43
C HIS A 117 0.50 -5.49 -16.70
N LEU A 118 1.70 -5.21 -16.18
CA LEU A 118 2.03 -3.91 -15.57
C LEU A 118 2.21 -2.80 -16.61
N GLY A 119 2.19 -3.10 -17.91
CA GLY A 119 2.32 -2.12 -18.99
C GLY A 119 3.74 -1.56 -19.13
N ILE A 120 4.73 -2.30 -18.65
CA ILE A 120 6.14 -1.93 -18.72
C ILE A 120 6.64 -2.09 -20.15
N ASP A 121 7.19 -1.02 -20.72
CA ASP A 121 7.68 -0.96 -22.09
C ASP A 121 9.06 -0.28 -22.13
N ILE A 122 10.11 -1.07 -22.34
CA ILE A 122 11.51 -0.60 -22.40
C ILE A 122 11.69 0.51 -23.43
N SER A 123 11.06 0.41 -24.59
CA SER A 123 11.22 1.41 -25.66
C SER A 123 10.64 2.76 -25.24
N LYS A 124 9.50 2.75 -24.53
CA LYS A 124 8.93 3.96 -23.93
C LYS A 124 9.82 4.48 -22.81
N ILE A 125 10.28 3.63 -21.89
CA ILE A 125 11.17 4.03 -20.80
C ILE A 125 12.43 4.73 -21.34
N ASN A 126 13.04 4.21 -22.40
CA ASN A 126 14.21 4.84 -22.99
C ASN A 126 13.89 6.18 -23.67
N ALA A 127 12.69 6.34 -24.24
CA ALA A 127 12.25 7.52 -24.97
C ALA A 127 11.62 8.61 -24.06
N SER A 128 11.48 8.37 -22.75
CA SER A 128 10.85 9.33 -21.85
C SER A 128 11.70 10.59 -21.67
N GLU A 129 11.06 11.76 -21.64
CA GLU A 129 11.72 13.07 -21.46
C GLU A 129 11.19 13.82 -20.24
N GLY A 130 12.02 14.71 -19.69
CA GLY A 130 11.68 15.56 -18.54
C GLY A 130 12.08 14.95 -17.20
N MET A 131 11.28 14.00 -16.67
CA MET A 131 11.64 13.28 -15.44
C MET A 131 12.79 12.30 -15.71
N GLN A 132 13.91 12.47 -15.02
CA GLN A 132 15.05 11.54 -15.10
C GLN A 132 14.80 10.31 -14.22
N GLY A 133 15.25 9.15 -14.68
CA GLY A 133 14.95 7.86 -14.07
C GLY A 133 16.23 7.07 -13.85
N THR A 134 16.39 6.46 -12.68
CA THR A 134 17.55 5.61 -12.35
C THR A 134 17.14 4.28 -11.74
N PHE A 135 17.79 3.22 -12.21
CA PHE A 135 17.58 1.85 -11.78
C PHE A 135 18.85 1.33 -11.11
N ASN A 136 18.74 0.88 -9.86
CA ASN A 136 19.86 0.32 -9.12
C ASN A 136 19.99 -1.18 -9.36
N VAL A 137 21.14 -1.62 -9.88
CA VAL A 137 21.44 -3.02 -10.17
C VAL A 137 22.76 -3.40 -9.51
N CYS A 138 22.84 -4.56 -8.87
CA CYS A 138 24.08 -5.08 -8.32
C CYS A 138 24.89 -5.74 -9.45
N ASN A 139 26.08 -5.19 -9.74
CA ASN A 139 27.10 -5.93 -10.47
C ASN A 139 27.74 -6.92 -9.49
N PHE A 140 27.31 -8.17 -9.54
CA PHE A 140 27.81 -9.23 -8.67
C PHE A 140 29.28 -9.53 -8.94
N THR A 141 29.75 -9.43 -10.18
CA THR A 141 31.18 -9.66 -10.49
C THR A 141 32.07 -8.72 -9.69
N HIS A 142 31.70 -7.44 -9.59
CA HIS A 142 32.46 -6.43 -8.85
C HIS A 142 31.99 -6.18 -7.42
N LYS A 143 30.83 -6.72 -7.03
CA LYS A 143 30.17 -6.48 -5.73
C LYS A 143 29.85 -5.00 -5.51
N THR A 144 29.38 -4.32 -6.56
CA THR A 144 29.07 -2.89 -6.55
C THR A 144 27.65 -2.62 -7.01
N ASN A 145 27.03 -1.57 -6.46
CA ASN A 145 25.80 -1.02 -7.04
C ASN A 145 26.13 -0.18 -8.28
N GLU A 146 25.45 -0.44 -9.39
CA GLU A 146 25.48 0.36 -10.61
C GLU A 146 24.14 1.08 -10.79
N VAL A 147 24.21 2.38 -11.06
CA VAL A 147 23.04 3.21 -11.33
C VAL A 147 22.85 3.31 -12.84
N ILE A 148 21.79 2.68 -13.34
CA ILE A 148 21.47 2.64 -14.77
C ILE A 148 20.45 3.74 -15.08
N PRO A 149 20.80 4.77 -15.88
CA PRO A 149 19.84 5.76 -16.34
C PRO A 149 18.79 5.14 -17.26
N HIS A 150 17.55 5.67 -17.24
CA HIS A 150 16.43 5.09 -17.99
C HIS A 150 16.68 4.98 -19.50
N ASP A 151 17.50 5.84 -20.09
CA ASP A 151 17.80 5.89 -21.53
C ASP A 151 18.77 4.79 -21.98
N ARG A 152 19.37 4.08 -21.01
CA ARG A 152 20.27 2.94 -21.21
C ARG A 152 19.74 1.65 -20.61
N LEU A 153 18.55 1.67 -20.04
CA LEU A 153 17.93 0.48 -19.49
C LEU A 153 17.55 -0.49 -20.63
N ASP A 154 17.86 -1.76 -20.46
CA ASP A 154 17.32 -2.82 -21.30
C ASP A 154 16.64 -3.90 -20.44
N LEU A 155 16.01 -4.86 -21.11
CA LEU A 155 15.24 -5.91 -20.44
C LEU A 155 16.12 -6.73 -19.48
N ASP A 156 17.36 -7.06 -19.86
CA ASP A 156 18.27 -7.84 -19.02
C ASP A 156 18.56 -7.09 -17.71
N LEU A 157 18.86 -5.79 -17.79
CA LEU A 157 19.15 -4.97 -16.62
C LEU A 157 17.92 -4.74 -15.75
N LEU A 158 16.73 -4.61 -16.35
CA LEU A 158 15.48 -4.51 -15.59
C LEU A 158 15.17 -5.82 -14.85
N VAL A 159 15.33 -6.96 -15.51
CA VAL A 159 15.19 -8.30 -14.89
C VAL A 159 16.24 -8.49 -13.79
N ALA A 160 17.49 -8.10 -14.04
CA ALA A 160 18.55 -8.16 -13.06
C ALA A 160 18.20 -7.34 -11.81
N GLY A 161 17.64 -6.15 -11.99
CA GLY A 161 17.22 -5.26 -10.91
C GLY A 161 16.21 -5.86 -9.93
N ILE A 162 15.49 -6.93 -10.30
CA ILE A 162 14.55 -7.66 -9.45
C ILE A 162 14.95 -9.13 -9.21
N SER A 163 16.13 -9.54 -9.70
CA SER A 163 16.62 -10.91 -9.57
C SER A 163 17.20 -11.16 -8.18
N LEU A 164 16.32 -11.47 -7.23
CA LEU A 164 16.69 -11.78 -5.85
C LEU A 164 17.37 -13.14 -5.74
N PRO A 165 18.52 -13.26 -5.06
CA PRO A 165 19.15 -14.54 -4.74
C PRO A 165 18.16 -15.54 -4.12
N ILE A 166 18.38 -16.84 -4.34
CA ILE A 166 17.46 -17.95 -3.98
C ILE A 166 16.21 -18.01 -4.88
N PHE A 167 15.60 -16.88 -5.22
CA PHE A 167 14.35 -16.87 -6.00
C PHE A 167 14.58 -16.87 -7.50
N MET A 168 15.54 -16.06 -7.97
CA MET A 168 15.86 -15.90 -9.39
C MET A 168 17.37 -16.02 -9.63
N PRO A 169 17.78 -16.56 -10.78
CA PRO A 169 19.20 -16.62 -11.11
C PRO A 169 19.74 -15.22 -11.41
N PRO A 170 21.04 -14.96 -11.21
CA PRO A 170 21.66 -13.74 -11.71
C PRO A 170 21.59 -13.69 -13.25
N VAL A 171 21.55 -12.48 -13.79
CA VAL A 171 21.52 -12.23 -15.24
C VAL A 171 22.94 -12.02 -15.74
N GLN A 172 23.37 -12.81 -16.71
CA GLN A 172 24.66 -12.63 -17.38
C GLN A 172 24.52 -11.58 -18.48
N LYS A 173 25.36 -10.53 -18.45
CA LYS A 173 25.41 -9.50 -19.49
C LYS A 173 26.84 -9.15 -19.84
N GLY A 174 27.26 -9.50 -21.06
CA GLY A 174 28.68 -9.46 -21.44
C GLY A 174 29.50 -10.34 -20.51
N ASP A 175 30.58 -9.81 -19.94
CA ASP A 175 31.47 -10.52 -19.01
C ASP A 175 31.03 -10.41 -17.53
N TYR A 176 29.90 -9.75 -17.24
CA TYR A 176 29.46 -9.46 -15.88
C TYR A 176 28.18 -10.20 -15.50
N LEU A 177 28.08 -10.55 -14.21
CA LEU A 177 26.86 -11.07 -13.59
C LEU A 177 26.17 -9.94 -12.84
N TYR A 178 24.87 -9.81 -13.07
CA TYR A 178 24.01 -8.81 -12.45
C TYR A 178 22.89 -9.46 -11.63
N MET A 179 22.47 -8.80 -10.56
CA MET A 179 21.35 -9.22 -9.70
C MET A 179 20.75 -8.03 -8.96
N ASP A 180 19.75 -8.29 -8.12
CA ASP A 180 19.08 -7.26 -7.33
C ASP A 180 20.06 -6.57 -6.37
N SER A 181 19.92 -5.25 -6.21
CA SER A 181 20.75 -4.42 -5.36
C SER A 181 20.28 -4.27 -3.92
N VAL A 182 19.18 -4.92 -3.50
CA VAL A 182 18.63 -4.83 -2.12
C VAL A 182 19.66 -5.03 -1.00
N TRP A 183 20.70 -5.83 -1.26
CA TRP A 183 21.77 -6.14 -0.30
C TRP A 183 22.83 -5.05 -0.16
N ILE A 184 22.91 -4.13 -1.12
CA ILE A 184 23.91 -3.06 -1.19
C ILE A 184 23.24 -1.69 -1.08
N LYS A 185 22.10 -1.50 -1.74
CA LYS A 185 21.47 -0.20 -1.96
C LYS A 185 19.96 -0.31 -2.24
N ASP A 186 19.16 -0.66 -1.24
CA ASP A 186 17.69 -0.76 -1.38
C ASP A 186 17.01 0.60 -1.68
N VAL A 187 17.66 1.70 -1.34
CA VAL A 187 17.33 3.07 -1.75
C VAL A 187 18.62 3.85 -1.98
N ASN A 188 18.63 4.77 -2.93
CA ASN A 188 19.83 5.55 -3.26
C ASN A 188 19.59 7.06 -3.09
N LEU A 189 19.56 7.51 -1.82
CA LEU A 189 19.40 8.93 -1.48
C LEU A 189 20.54 9.77 -2.04
N MET A 190 21.76 9.25 -1.95
CA MET A 190 22.94 9.99 -2.41
C MET A 190 22.97 10.18 -3.92
N GLU A 191 22.38 9.29 -4.72
CA GLU A 191 22.23 9.52 -6.16
C GLU A 191 21.30 10.70 -6.44
N ALA A 192 20.17 10.78 -5.72
CA ALA A 192 19.26 11.93 -5.83
C ALA A 192 19.95 13.25 -5.43
N VAL A 193 20.74 13.24 -4.35
CA VAL A 193 21.53 14.41 -3.92
C VAL A 193 22.57 14.82 -4.96
N ARG A 194 23.30 13.87 -5.56
CA ARG A 194 24.28 14.18 -6.63
C ARG A 194 23.63 14.79 -7.86
N ARG A 195 22.36 14.47 -8.12
CA ARG A 195 21.54 15.05 -9.19
C ARG A 195 20.92 16.41 -8.82
N GLY A 196 21.16 16.89 -7.61
CA GLY A 196 20.70 18.18 -7.13
C GLY A 196 19.26 18.18 -6.66
N ALA A 197 18.73 17.06 -6.15
CA ALA A 197 17.40 17.01 -5.54
C ALA A 197 17.40 17.64 -4.13
N ASP A 198 16.66 18.73 -3.96
CA ASP A 198 16.50 19.44 -2.68
C ASP A 198 15.52 18.71 -1.74
N GLU A 199 14.60 17.92 -2.29
CA GLU A 199 13.65 17.11 -1.54
C GLU A 199 13.71 15.65 -1.98
N LEU A 200 13.91 14.76 -1.02
CA LEU A 200 13.97 13.31 -1.20
C LEU A 200 12.67 12.69 -0.70
N TRP A 201 11.86 12.13 -1.59
CA TRP A 201 10.58 11.51 -1.27
C TRP A 201 10.67 9.99 -1.36
N VAL A 202 10.80 9.33 -0.22
CA VAL A 202 11.02 7.89 -0.12
C VAL A 202 9.70 7.15 0.12
N LEU A 203 9.39 6.18 -0.72
CA LEU A 203 8.31 5.22 -0.50
C LEU A 203 8.91 3.91 0.04
N TRP A 204 8.75 3.69 1.35
CA TRP A 204 9.47 2.68 2.10
C TRP A 204 8.58 1.47 2.46
N CYS A 205 8.97 0.29 1.98
CA CYS A 205 8.22 -0.96 2.17
C CYS A 205 8.99 -2.04 2.96
N ILE A 206 10.16 -1.71 3.53
CA ILE A 206 11.00 -2.65 4.28
C ILE A 206 10.72 -2.56 5.77
N GLY A 207 10.67 -3.71 6.46
CA GLY A 207 10.43 -3.77 7.89
C GLY A 207 11.55 -3.10 8.70
N ASN A 208 11.16 -2.48 9.80
CA ASN A 208 12.05 -2.02 10.86
C ASN A 208 11.29 -2.08 12.19
N SER A 209 11.17 -3.27 12.76
CA SER A 209 10.57 -3.55 14.07
C SER A 209 11.60 -4.08 15.07
N SER A 210 11.27 -4.16 16.36
CA SER A 210 12.12 -4.77 17.38
C SER A 210 12.14 -6.30 17.32
N GLU A 211 11.14 -6.89 16.68
CA GLU A 211 10.86 -8.32 16.82
C GLU A 211 11.85 -9.20 16.04
N TYR A 212 12.49 -10.12 16.75
CA TYR A 212 13.36 -11.12 16.15
C TYR A 212 12.61 -12.43 15.93
N GLN A 213 12.30 -12.73 14.67
CA GLN A 213 11.57 -13.94 14.26
C GLN A 213 12.51 -15.12 13.93
N THR A 214 12.07 -16.34 14.22
CA THR A 214 12.81 -17.57 13.92
C THR A 214 12.39 -18.20 12.59
N GLY A 215 13.19 -19.13 12.07
CA GLY A 215 12.93 -19.85 10.81
C GLY A 215 13.70 -19.30 9.61
N ILE A 216 14.11 -20.18 8.69
CA ILE A 216 15.05 -19.86 7.58
C ILE A 216 14.57 -18.67 6.74
N PHE A 217 13.28 -18.64 6.40
CA PHE A 217 12.71 -17.55 5.62
C PHE A 217 12.78 -16.21 6.35
N ASN A 218 12.41 -16.17 7.63
CA ASN A 218 12.51 -14.96 8.44
C ASN A 218 13.95 -14.51 8.63
N GLN A 219 14.91 -15.45 8.74
CA GLN A 219 16.33 -15.12 8.79
C GLN A 219 16.80 -14.44 7.49
N TYR A 220 16.34 -14.91 6.33
CA TYR A 220 16.62 -14.25 5.05
C TYR A 220 16.05 -12.84 4.99
N VAL A 221 14.80 -12.65 5.45
CA VAL A 221 14.15 -11.34 5.56
C VAL A 221 14.90 -10.41 6.52
N HIS A 222 15.30 -10.88 7.70
CA HIS A 222 16.10 -10.10 8.66
C HIS A 222 17.39 -9.59 8.04
N MET A 223 18.07 -10.44 7.27
CA MET A 223 19.29 -10.03 6.57
C MET A 223 18.98 -8.87 5.60
N MET A 224 17.89 -8.94 4.82
CA MET A 224 17.47 -7.87 3.90
C MET A 224 17.11 -6.58 4.65
N GLU A 225 16.36 -6.71 5.75
CA GLU A 225 15.98 -5.56 6.59
C GLU A 225 17.20 -4.87 7.18
N LEU A 226 18.18 -5.64 7.66
CA LEU A 226 19.44 -5.12 8.19
C LEU A 226 20.25 -4.40 7.11
N SER A 227 20.38 -4.97 5.91
CA SER A 227 21.14 -4.33 4.82
C SER A 227 20.47 -3.06 4.32
N ALA A 228 19.15 -3.10 4.10
CA ALA A 228 18.39 -1.96 3.60
C ALA A 228 18.37 -0.80 4.60
N ASN A 229 18.02 -1.07 5.87
CA ASN A 229 18.01 -0.03 6.91
C ASN A 229 19.44 0.48 7.19
N GLY A 230 20.42 -0.40 7.30
CA GLY A 230 21.81 -0.01 7.53
C GLY A 230 22.36 0.92 6.43
N ALA A 231 22.12 0.58 5.16
CA ALA A 231 22.52 1.42 4.04
C ALA A 231 21.77 2.77 4.00
N PHE A 232 20.48 2.78 4.34
CA PHE A 232 19.70 4.02 4.43
C PHE A 232 20.20 4.94 5.56
N PHE A 233 20.54 4.39 6.73
CA PHE A 233 21.06 5.15 7.86
C PHE A 233 22.42 5.76 7.56
N GLU A 234 23.28 5.01 6.87
CA GLU A 234 24.58 5.49 6.43
C GLU A 234 24.47 6.69 5.48
N GLU A 235 23.50 6.68 4.57
CA GLU A 235 23.25 7.83 3.69
C GLU A 235 22.58 9.00 4.43
N CYS A 236 21.75 8.73 5.43
CA CYS A 236 21.22 9.76 6.32
C CYS A 236 22.36 10.51 7.04
N ASP A 237 23.36 9.80 7.56
CA ASP A 237 24.53 10.41 8.22
C ASP A 237 25.34 11.28 7.24
N ARG A 238 25.59 10.79 6.03
CA ARG A 238 26.24 11.58 4.96
C ARG A 238 25.45 12.84 4.61
N ILE A 239 24.13 12.76 4.51
CA ILE A 239 23.30 13.92 4.19
C ILE A 239 23.26 14.91 5.35
N ASN A 240 23.30 14.45 6.61
CA ASN A 240 23.49 15.32 7.75
C ASN A 240 24.80 16.11 7.65
N GLU A 241 25.93 15.46 7.31
CA GLU A 241 27.21 16.14 7.11
C GLU A 241 27.14 17.18 5.98
N ILE A 242 26.50 16.82 4.86
CA ILE A 242 26.26 17.73 3.73
C ILE A 242 25.44 18.94 4.19
N ASN A 243 24.34 18.72 4.89
CA ASN A 243 23.47 19.79 5.40
C ASN A 243 24.19 20.69 6.39
N GLN A 244 25.07 20.16 7.26
CA GLN A 244 25.88 20.98 8.15
C GLN A 244 26.86 21.88 7.38
N ARG A 245 27.50 21.36 6.34
CA ARG A 245 28.39 22.15 5.47
C ARG A 245 27.61 23.24 4.73
N ILE A 246 26.41 22.93 4.24
CA ILE A 246 25.52 23.91 3.60
C ILE A 246 25.13 25.03 4.58
N LEU A 247 24.79 24.68 5.82
CA LEU A 247 24.48 25.66 6.88
C LEU A 247 25.69 26.54 7.25
N GLN A 248 26.92 26.07 7.02
CA GLN A 248 28.15 26.83 7.17
C GLN A 248 28.48 27.71 5.95
N GLY A 249 27.64 27.69 4.91
CA GLY A 249 27.76 28.51 3.71
C GLY A 249 28.46 27.82 2.54
N GLU A 250 28.79 26.52 2.65
CA GLU A 250 29.32 25.77 1.51
C GLU A 250 28.23 25.44 0.50
N THR A 251 28.60 25.37 -0.79
CA THR A 251 27.74 24.78 -1.83
C THR A 251 28.22 23.36 -2.11
N VAL A 252 27.39 22.36 -1.79
CA VAL A 252 27.73 20.94 -1.94
C VAL A 252 26.76 20.30 -2.93
N TYR A 253 27.29 19.65 -3.98
CA TYR A 253 26.48 19.11 -5.10
C TYR A 253 25.50 20.11 -5.75
N GLY A 254 25.78 21.41 -5.63
CA GLY A 254 24.92 22.49 -6.14
C GLY A 254 23.82 22.95 -5.17
N HIS A 255 23.70 22.35 -3.99
CA HIS A 255 22.75 22.77 -2.97
C HIS A 255 23.28 23.98 -2.19
N THR A 256 22.40 24.95 -1.98
CA THR A 256 22.62 26.15 -1.16
C THR A 256 21.64 26.24 0.02
N GLN A 257 20.73 25.28 0.13
CA GLN A 257 19.77 25.12 1.22
C GLN A 257 19.82 23.66 1.70
N PRO A 258 19.53 23.38 2.98
CA PRO A 258 19.51 22.01 3.48
C PRO A 258 18.54 21.13 2.71
N ILE A 259 19.01 19.94 2.33
CA ILE A 259 18.24 18.89 1.69
C ILE A 259 17.21 18.36 2.68
N LYS A 260 16.00 18.05 2.20
CA LYS A 260 14.88 17.60 3.03
C LYS A 260 14.52 16.14 2.73
N LEU A 261 14.13 15.42 3.78
CA LEU A 261 13.61 14.07 3.67
C LEU A 261 12.09 14.06 3.85
N HIS A 262 11.41 13.34 2.97
CA HIS A 262 10.04 12.92 3.12
C HIS A 262 10.00 11.39 3.00
N LEU A 263 9.30 10.73 3.92
CA LEU A 263 9.26 9.27 3.96
C LEU A 263 7.85 8.80 4.27
N ILE A 264 7.29 8.02 3.35
CA ILE A 264 5.97 7.39 3.47
C ILE A 264 6.21 5.91 3.68
N LYS A 265 5.68 5.38 4.78
CA LYS A 265 5.79 3.99 5.18
C LYS A 265 4.53 3.58 5.94
N PRO A 266 4.22 2.28 6.00
CA PRO A 266 3.15 1.82 6.85
C PRO A 266 3.52 1.95 8.33
N ALA A 267 2.49 1.99 9.19
CA ALA A 267 2.65 2.00 10.64
C ALA A 267 3.17 0.65 11.18
N TYR A 268 2.80 -0.45 10.52
CA TYR A 268 3.21 -1.82 10.81
C TYR A 268 3.90 -2.42 9.56
N PRO A 269 4.86 -3.35 9.72
CA PRO A 269 5.47 -4.04 8.59
C PRO A 269 4.42 -4.67 7.66
N LEU A 270 4.56 -4.45 6.35
CA LEU A 270 3.69 -5.09 5.36
C LEU A 270 3.88 -6.62 5.41
N PRO A 271 2.79 -7.40 5.32
CA PRO A 271 2.87 -8.86 5.22
C PRO A 271 3.81 -9.29 4.10
N LEU A 272 4.57 -10.36 4.33
CA LEU A 272 5.61 -10.82 3.40
C LEU A 272 5.01 -11.48 2.16
N ASP A 273 5.80 -11.64 1.11
CA ASP A 273 5.35 -12.22 -0.17
C ASP A 273 4.57 -13.56 -0.05
N PRO A 274 4.90 -14.49 0.87
CA PRO A 274 4.07 -15.69 1.10
C PRO A 274 2.62 -15.37 1.50
N ASP A 275 2.38 -14.32 2.29
CA ASP A 275 1.02 -13.90 2.65
C ASP A 275 0.26 -13.40 1.43
N TYR A 276 0.96 -12.78 0.47
CA TYR A 276 0.36 -12.37 -0.79
C TYR A 276 0.00 -13.59 -1.65
N TYR A 277 0.90 -14.58 -1.78
CA TYR A 277 0.61 -15.83 -2.50
C TYR A 277 -0.52 -16.66 -1.88
N LEU A 278 -0.61 -16.69 -0.55
CA LEU A 278 -1.67 -17.39 0.17
C LEU A 278 -3.01 -16.63 0.16
N GLY A 279 -3.03 -15.40 -0.37
CA GLY A 279 -4.22 -14.55 -0.42
C GLY A 279 -4.61 -13.95 0.92
N ASN A 280 -3.70 -13.94 1.90
CA ASN A 280 -3.90 -13.26 3.19
C ASN A 280 -3.90 -11.73 3.02
N ILE A 281 -3.20 -11.23 1.99
CA ILE A 281 -3.28 -9.85 1.50
C ILE A 281 -3.33 -9.89 -0.04
N ASP A 282 -3.86 -8.84 -0.68
CA ASP A 282 -3.88 -8.71 -2.14
C ASP A 282 -3.41 -7.33 -2.60
N GLY A 283 -3.19 -7.19 -3.91
CA GLY A 283 -2.71 -5.95 -4.52
C GLY A 283 -3.66 -4.78 -4.31
N ALA A 284 -4.97 -5.04 -4.26
CA ALA A 284 -5.97 -4.01 -4.00
C ALA A 284 -5.85 -3.46 -2.58
N THR A 285 -5.76 -4.34 -1.57
CA THR A 285 -5.51 -3.94 -0.18
C THR A 285 -4.21 -3.14 -0.07
N LEU A 286 -3.11 -3.60 -0.68
CA LEU A 286 -1.82 -2.90 -0.63
C LEU A 286 -1.90 -1.51 -1.26
N VAL A 287 -2.48 -1.40 -2.46
CA VAL A 287 -2.69 -0.12 -3.15
C VAL A 287 -3.50 0.84 -2.26
N ASP A 288 -4.62 0.38 -1.70
CA ASP A 288 -5.48 1.24 -0.90
C ASP A 288 -4.81 1.66 0.42
N MET A 289 -4.00 0.78 1.04
CA MET A 289 -3.16 1.13 2.20
C MET A 289 -2.14 2.21 1.87
N GLY A 290 -1.40 2.06 0.78
CA GLY A 290 -0.37 3.04 0.40
C GLY A 290 -0.93 4.40 0.03
N TYR A 291 -2.13 4.44 -0.56
CA TYR A 291 -2.85 5.68 -0.80
C TYR A 291 -3.22 6.39 0.52
N ALA A 292 -3.81 5.64 1.47
CA ALA A 292 -4.21 6.18 2.76
C ALA A 292 -3.00 6.71 3.57
N ASP A 293 -1.93 5.93 3.67
CA ASP A 293 -0.72 6.32 4.42
C ASP A 293 -0.05 7.56 3.79
N ALA A 294 -0.02 7.65 2.46
CA ALA A 294 0.49 8.84 1.77
C ALA A 294 -0.38 10.09 2.02
N LYS A 295 -1.72 9.96 1.94
CA LYS A 295 -2.64 11.08 2.24
C LYS A 295 -2.52 11.52 3.70
N GLN A 296 -2.40 10.59 4.64
CA GLN A 296 -2.16 10.91 6.04
C GLN A 296 -0.83 11.64 6.24
N TYR A 297 0.25 11.16 5.62
CA TYR A 297 1.54 11.84 5.67
C TYR A 297 1.44 13.28 5.14
N LEU A 298 0.81 13.48 3.98
CA LEU A 298 0.62 14.79 3.36
C LEU A 298 -0.18 15.78 4.24
N GLN A 299 -1.09 15.29 5.10
CA GLN A 299 -1.82 16.12 6.06
C GLN A 299 -0.94 16.60 7.23
N THR A 300 0.12 15.86 7.55
CA THR A 300 0.99 16.11 8.72
C THR A 300 2.40 16.57 8.34
N ILE A 301 2.65 16.79 7.05
CA ILE A 301 3.97 17.10 6.51
C ILE A 301 4.54 18.39 7.11
N SER A 302 5.81 18.33 7.53
CA SER A 302 6.57 19.49 7.99
C SER A 302 7.30 20.14 6.84
N SER A 303 7.34 21.48 6.79
CA SER A 303 8.12 22.25 5.82
C SER A 303 9.63 22.04 5.94
N ALA A 304 10.10 21.57 7.10
CA ALA A 304 11.49 21.21 7.35
C ALA A 304 11.86 19.78 6.88
N GLY A 305 10.87 18.97 6.50
CA GLY A 305 11.07 17.54 6.28
C GLY A 305 11.22 16.75 7.58
N LEU A 306 11.48 15.45 7.44
CA LEU A 306 11.81 14.52 8.51
C LEU A 306 13.31 14.60 8.84
N PRO A 307 13.70 14.28 10.08
CA PRO A 307 15.12 14.20 10.43
C PRO A 307 15.80 13.03 9.72
N PHE A 308 17.05 13.20 9.28
CA PHE A 308 17.86 12.10 8.76
C PHE A 308 18.40 11.25 9.93
N GLN A 309 17.55 10.41 10.52
CA GLN A 309 17.88 9.58 11.69
C GLN A 309 17.29 8.18 11.56
N PRO A 310 17.88 7.15 12.19
CA PRO A 310 17.40 5.78 12.06
C PRO A 310 15.92 5.55 12.39
N ASN A 311 15.38 6.34 13.32
CA ASN A 311 14.00 6.20 13.77
C ASN A 311 12.95 6.54 12.69
N VAL A 312 13.30 7.20 11.59
CA VAL A 312 12.31 7.56 10.56
C VAL A 312 11.74 6.35 9.81
N THR A 313 12.48 5.25 9.73
CA THR A 313 11.96 3.99 9.15
C THR A 313 11.27 3.11 10.18
N ARG A 314 11.33 3.44 11.49
CA ARG A 314 10.83 2.59 12.57
C ARG A 314 9.32 2.36 12.49
N MET A 315 8.90 1.11 12.55
CA MET A 315 7.51 0.67 12.59
C MET A 315 7.13 0.17 13.98
N HIS A 316 5.83 0.04 14.24
CA HIS A 316 5.35 -0.66 15.42
C HIS A 316 5.66 -2.16 15.32
N ASP A 317 5.81 -2.80 16.47
CA ASP A 317 5.98 -4.24 16.55
C ASP A 317 4.69 -4.95 16.13
N ASN A 318 4.85 -6.12 15.51
CA ASN A 318 3.74 -6.91 15.00
C ASN A 318 3.07 -7.68 16.15
N LEU A 319 2.04 -7.06 16.74
CA LEU A 319 1.18 -7.77 17.67
C LEU A 319 0.23 -8.72 16.91
N PRO A 320 -0.18 -9.85 17.51
CA PRO A 320 -1.22 -10.70 16.94
C PRO A 320 -2.49 -9.89 16.70
N GLY A 321 -2.85 -9.81 15.43
CA GLY A 321 -3.95 -9.00 14.93
C GLY A 321 -4.96 -9.83 14.17
N MET A 322 -5.87 -9.14 13.49
CA MET A 322 -6.85 -9.77 12.62
C MET A 322 -7.18 -8.89 11.43
N THR A 323 -7.33 -9.51 10.26
CA THR A 323 -7.86 -8.85 9.07
C THR A 323 -9.00 -9.64 8.46
N PHE A 324 -9.92 -8.92 7.84
CA PHE A 324 -10.99 -9.47 7.04
C PHE A 324 -11.47 -8.43 6.03
N ARG A 325 -12.18 -8.90 5.00
CA ARG A 325 -12.68 -8.06 3.91
C ARG A 325 -14.19 -8.06 3.89
N GLU A 326 -14.75 -6.91 3.59
CA GLU A 326 -16.19 -6.73 3.43
C GLU A 326 -16.48 -6.04 2.10
N ARG A 327 -17.49 -6.55 1.39
CA ARG A 327 -18.05 -5.94 0.19
C ARG A 327 -19.51 -5.63 0.49
N MET A 328 -19.87 -4.37 0.34
CA MET A 328 -21.22 -3.89 0.66
C MET A 328 -21.71 -3.08 -0.53
N ALA A 329 -22.95 -3.27 -0.94
CA ALA A 329 -23.53 -2.51 -2.02
C ALA A 329 -25.03 -2.30 -1.80
N GLY A 330 -25.58 -1.22 -2.33
CA GLY A 330 -27.00 -0.96 -2.23
C GLY A 330 -27.41 0.37 -2.83
N ALA A 331 -28.69 0.65 -2.73
CA ALA A 331 -29.29 1.85 -3.29
C ALA A 331 -28.95 3.07 -2.43
N PHE A 332 -28.47 4.12 -3.07
CA PHE A 332 -27.98 5.33 -2.41
C PHE A 332 -28.19 6.52 -3.35
N VAL A 333 -28.54 7.69 -2.80
CA VAL A 333 -28.75 8.91 -3.59
C VAL A 333 -28.26 10.16 -2.86
N LEU A 334 -27.95 11.19 -3.65
CA LEU A 334 -27.75 12.55 -3.16
C LEU A 334 -29.09 13.24 -2.85
N ASN A 335 -29.02 14.34 -2.09
CA ASN A 335 -30.14 15.19 -1.68
C ASN A 335 -31.23 14.45 -0.87
N GLU A 336 -30.83 13.42 -0.16
CA GLU A 336 -31.66 12.71 0.81
C GLU A 336 -30.86 12.52 2.10
N THR A 337 -31.55 12.63 3.24
CA THR A 337 -30.92 12.50 4.56
C THR A 337 -31.45 11.29 5.33
N ASP A 338 -32.61 10.77 4.93
CA ASP A 338 -33.18 9.54 5.47
C ASP A 338 -32.74 8.32 4.66
N PRO A 339 -32.02 7.34 5.25
CA PRO A 339 -31.53 6.17 4.51
C PRO A 339 -32.62 5.32 3.85
N ILE A 340 -33.80 5.19 4.47
CA ILE A 340 -34.89 4.35 3.94
C ILE A 340 -35.47 4.99 2.68
N GLN A 341 -35.76 6.29 2.73
CA GLN A 341 -36.16 7.07 1.55
C GLN A 341 -35.05 7.10 0.50
N GLY A 342 -33.79 7.23 0.93
CA GLY A 342 -32.62 7.21 0.05
C GLY A 342 -32.51 5.90 -0.72
N ALA A 343 -32.71 4.76 -0.05
CA ALA A 343 -32.71 3.45 -0.67
C ALA A 343 -33.89 3.26 -1.65
N ALA A 344 -35.09 3.73 -1.30
CA ALA A 344 -36.25 3.67 -2.20
C ALA A 344 -36.05 4.50 -3.48
N LYS A 345 -35.52 5.73 -3.32
CA LYS A 345 -35.18 6.62 -4.45
C LYS A 345 -34.03 6.06 -5.29
N GLY A 346 -32.98 5.53 -4.66
CA GLY A 346 -31.83 4.93 -5.37
C GLY A 346 -32.23 3.76 -6.25
N LYS A 347 -33.16 2.90 -5.79
CA LYS A 347 -33.74 1.84 -6.63
C LYS A 347 -34.49 2.41 -7.83
N THR A 348 -35.24 3.51 -7.62
CA THR A 348 -36.03 4.15 -8.69
C THR A 348 -35.12 4.81 -9.73
N TYR A 349 -34.03 5.45 -9.31
CA TYR A 349 -33.09 6.13 -10.20
C TYR A 349 -31.95 5.24 -10.70
N ASN A 350 -31.91 3.97 -10.28
CA ASN A 350 -30.79 3.07 -10.51
C ASN A 350 -29.44 3.65 -10.07
N SER A 351 -29.44 4.39 -8.94
CA SER A 351 -28.22 4.91 -8.30
C SER A 351 -27.84 4.02 -7.13
N SER A 352 -26.58 3.61 -7.11
CA SER A 352 -26.03 2.69 -6.14
C SER A 352 -24.66 3.12 -5.67
N LEU A 353 -24.37 2.81 -4.41
CA LEU A 353 -23.06 2.94 -3.80
C LEU A 353 -22.56 1.55 -3.43
N SER A 354 -21.26 1.32 -3.60
CA SER A 354 -20.58 0.10 -3.19
C SER A 354 -19.26 0.41 -2.49
N LEU A 355 -18.92 -0.44 -1.53
CA LEU A 355 -17.75 -0.37 -0.70
C LEU A 355 -16.97 -1.66 -0.86
N GLN A 356 -15.65 -1.53 -1.04
CA GLN A 356 -14.71 -2.65 -0.95
C GLN A 356 -13.72 -2.31 0.16
N LEU A 357 -13.89 -2.96 1.32
CA LEU A 357 -13.16 -2.61 2.53
C LEU A 357 -12.28 -3.78 2.99
N THR A 358 -11.08 -3.46 3.45
CA THR A 358 -10.24 -4.36 4.24
C THR A 358 -10.09 -3.77 5.64
N ILE A 359 -10.60 -4.47 6.64
CA ILE A 359 -10.48 -4.10 8.04
C ILE A 359 -9.19 -4.72 8.58
N ASN A 360 -8.40 -3.94 9.30
CA ASN A 360 -7.18 -4.38 9.95
C ASN A 360 -7.16 -3.99 11.44
N ILE A 361 -7.25 -5.00 12.29
CA ILE A 361 -7.10 -4.92 13.75
C ILE A 361 -5.65 -5.26 14.06
N CYS A 362 -4.84 -4.26 14.41
CA CYS A 362 -3.41 -4.45 14.66
C CYS A 362 -3.08 -5.05 16.03
N ASP A 363 -3.99 -4.95 17.00
CA ASP A 363 -3.89 -5.58 18.32
C ASP A 363 -5.25 -6.17 18.69
N LEU A 364 -5.40 -7.46 18.45
CA LEU A 364 -6.68 -8.13 18.63
C LEU A 364 -7.10 -8.19 20.10
N LYS A 365 -6.16 -8.42 21.01
CA LYS A 365 -6.47 -8.52 22.44
C LYS A 365 -6.95 -7.18 22.98
N ARG A 366 -6.27 -6.09 22.61
CA ARG A 366 -6.69 -4.75 23.00
C ARG A 366 -8.06 -4.42 22.41
N PHE A 367 -8.28 -4.70 21.13
CA PHE A 367 -9.57 -4.48 20.47
C PHE A 367 -10.74 -5.19 21.16
N LEU A 368 -10.54 -6.41 21.68
CA LEU A 368 -11.57 -7.14 22.42
C LEU A 368 -11.81 -6.62 23.84
N SER A 369 -10.82 -5.97 24.46
CA SER A 369 -10.86 -5.54 25.87
C SER A 369 -11.16 -4.06 26.09
N ASP A 370 -10.94 -3.23 25.07
CA ASP A 370 -11.05 -1.77 25.11
C ASP A 370 -12.00 -1.30 24.00
N SER A 371 -13.25 -0.96 24.36
CA SER A 371 -14.27 -0.52 23.41
C SER A 371 -13.98 0.82 22.73
N THR A 372 -12.96 1.55 23.19
CA THR A 372 -12.49 2.79 22.54
C THR A 372 -11.41 2.53 21.49
N PHE A 373 -10.82 1.33 21.48
CA PHE A 373 -9.81 0.96 20.51
C PHE A 373 -10.47 0.61 19.17
N THR A 374 -10.10 1.34 18.13
CA THR A 374 -10.66 1.17 16.79
C THR A 374 -9.72 0.43 15.87
N ALA A 375 -10.30 -0.26 14.88
CA ALA A 375 -9.54 -0.88 13.80
C ALA A 375 -9.43 0.08 12.61
N SER A 376 -8.37 -0.09 11.84
CA SER A 376 -8.15 0.69 10.61
C SER A 376 -8.88 0.06 9.42
N ILE A 377 -9.32 0.89 8.48
CA ILE A 377 -9.90 0.44 7.20
C ILE A 377 -9.07 1.02 6.05
N ALA A 378 -8.65 0.14 5.15
CA ALA A 378 -8.22 0.51 3.80
C ALA A 378 -9.27 0.03 2.79
N GLY A 379 -9.46 0.76 1.70
CA GLY A 379 -10.44 0.36 0.71
C GLY A 379 -10.79 1.47 -0.27
N ASN A 380 -11.90 1.27 -0.97
CA ASN A 380 -12.41 2.21 -1.94
C ASN A 380 -13.95 2.22 -1.99
N ILE A 381 -14.47 3.33 -2.52
CA ILE A 381 -15.88 3.61 -2.73
C ILE A 381 -16.13 3.69 -4.23
N SER A 382 -17.20 3.06 -4.70
CA SER A 382 -17.73 3.31 -6.04
C SER A 382 -19.17 3.78 -5.92
N PHE A 383 -19.47 4.95 -6.45
CA PHE A 383 -20.79 5.58 -6.33
C PHE A 383 -21.20 6.13 -7.69
N ALA A 384 -22.43 5.84 -8.13
CA ALA A 384 -22.93 6.20 -9.45
C ALA A 384 -22.72 7.68 -9.82
N ASP A 385 -22.85 8.60 -8.85
CA ASP A 385 -22.68 10.03 -9.07
C ASP A 385 -21.20 10.49 -9.04
N PHE A 386 -20.29 9.76 -8.40
CA PHE A 386 -18.88 10.16 -8.20
C PHE A 386 -17.86 9.33 -9.01
N GLY A 387 -18.27 8.16 -9.52
CA GLY A 387 -17.41 7.23 -10.25
C GLY A 387 -16.96 6.02 -9.44
N GLU A 388 -15.97 5.30 -9.97
CA GLU A 388 -15.53 4.01 -9.43
C GLU A 388 -14.15 4.08 -8.75
N HIS A 389 -13.92 3.17 -7.81
CA HIS A 389 -12.64 2.95 -7.12
C HIS A 389 -12.01 4.24 -6.54
N ILE A 390 -12.84 5.08 -5.92
CA ILE A 390 -12.42 6.26 -5.17
C ILE A 390 -11.76 5.78 -3.87
N PRO A 391 -10.44 5.95 -3.71
CA PRO A 391 -9.72 5.39 -2.57
C PRO A 391 -10.01 6.17 -1.29
N LEU A 392 -10.01 5.46 -0.17
CA LEU A 392 -10.14 6.07 1.15
C LEU A 392 -8.84 6.74 1.57
N LYS A 393 -8.94 7.94 2.15
CA LYS A 393 -7.81 8.63 2.79
C LYS A 393 -7.59 8.16 4.22
N ARG A 394 -8.67 7.78 4.90
CA ARG A 394 -8.67 7.24 6.25
C ARG A 394 -9.98 6.48 6.45
N GLY A 395 -9.91 5.35 7.12
CA GLY A 395 -11.12 4.64 7.54
C GLY A 395 -10.96 4.04 8.93
N VAL A 396 -12.06 4.04 9.68
CA VAL A 396 -12.13 3.57 11.06
C VAL A 396 -13.29 2.61 11.20
N PHE A 397 -13.05 1.49 11.87
CA PHE A 397 -14.03 0.46 12.20
C PHE A 397 -14.13 0.32 13.71
N ASN A 398 -15.36 0.35 14.24
CA ASN A 398 -15.65 0.05 15.64
C ASN A 398 -16.78 -0.98 15.71
N LEU A 399 -16.69 -1.86 16.71
CA LEU A 399 -17.59 -2.98 16.90
C LEU A 399 -18.24 -2.90 18.28
N PHE A 400 -19.57 -2.91 18.31
CA PHE A 400 -20.40 -2.79 19.51
C PHE A 400 -20.16 -1.51 20.31
N SER A 401 -20.03 -0.38 19.61
CA SER A 401 -20.04 0.92 20.28
C SER A 401 -21.40 1.15 20.95
N HIS A 402 -21.36 1.62 22.20
CA HIS A 402 -22.56 2.01 22.93
C HIS A 402 -22.82 3.48 22.62
N ASN A 403 -23.86 3.75 21.84
CA ASN A 403 -24.39 5.11 21.80
C ASN A 403 -25.33 5.32 23.00
N HIS A 404 -25.80 6.55 23.23
CA HIS A 404 -26.62 6.94 24.38
C HIS A 404 -27.94 6.14 24.59
N ASN A 405 -28.24 5.14 23.76
CA ASN A 405 -29.36 4.21 23.90
C ASN A 405 -28.86 2.80 24.32
N PRO A 406 -29.04 2.39 25.58
CA PRO A 406 -28.51 1.12 26.10
C PRO A 406 -29.16 -0.14 25.49
N GLY A 407 -30.23 -0.02 24.69
CA GLY A 407 -30.87 -1.14 23.99
C GLY A 407 -30.28 -1.47 22.61
N TYR A 408 -29.31 -0.70 22.12
CA TYR A 408 -28.72 -0.87 20.78
C TYR A 408 -27.23 -1.12 20.88
N LYS A 409 -26.72 -2.05 20.06
CA LYS A 409 -25.29 -2.18 19.77
C LYS A 409 -25.04 -1.76 18.32
N TYR A 410 -24.00 -0.97 18.07
CA TYR A 410 -23.68 -0.51 16.73
C TYR A 410 -22.37 -1.11 16.21
N ILE A 411 -22.33 -1.44 14.93
CA ILE A 411 -21.08 -1.62 14.19
C ILE A 411 -20.94 -0.42 13.26
N THR A 412 -19.87 0.35 13.43
CA THR A 412 -19.69 1.65 12.74
C THR A 412 -18.51 1.61 11.79
N TYR A 413 -18.74 2.19 10.61
CA TYR A 413 -17.78 2.39 9.54
C TYR A 413 -17.70 3.88 9.28
N GLU A 414 -16.52 4.44 9.44
CA GLU A 414 -16.27 5.86 9.25
C GLU A 414 -15.20 6.04 8.19
N LEU A 415 -15.57 6.55 7.02
CA LEU A 415 -14.74 6.52 5.82
C LEU A 415 -14.55 7.93 5.27
N ALA A 416 -13.32 8.45 5.35
CA ALA A 416 -12.96 9.74 4.77
C ALA A 416 -12.36 9.53 3.37
N PHE A 417 -12.85 10.28 2.39
CA PHE A 417 -12.36 10.24 1.01
C PHE A 417 -12.44 11.62 0.36
N GLU A 418 -11.87 11.73 -0.83
CA GLU A 418 -11.87 12.96 -1.61
C GLU A 418 -12.44 12.69 -3.00
N HIS A 419 -13.24 13.60 -3.50
CA HIS A 419 -13.72 13.56 -4.86
C HIS A 419 -13.76 14.99 -5.41
N SER A 420 -13.17 15.21 -6.59
CA SER A 420 -13.11 16.53 -7.24
C SER A 420 -12.57 17.65 -6.33
N ASN A 421 -11.49 17.38 -5.59
CA ASN A 421 -10.85 18.29 -4.60
C ASN A 421 -11.77 18.71 -3.44
N GLN A 422 -12.86 17.98 -3.20
CA GLN A 422 -13.76 18.18 -2.07
C GLN A 422 -13.69 16.99 -1.12
N ASP A 423 -13.62 17.30 0.18
CA ASP A 423 -13.67 16.30 1.25
C ASP A 423 -15.09 15.78 1.46
N TYR A 424 -15.18 14.47 1.64
CA TYR A 424 -16.40 13.76 2.00
C TYR A 424 -16.15 12.76 3.13
N TYR A 425 -17.17 12.56 3.95
CA TYR A 425 -17.16 11.62 5.07
C TYR A 425 -18.38 10.71 4.98
N LEU A 426 -18.17 9.41 4.76
CA LEU A 426 -19.23 8.41 4.72
C LEU A 426 -19.30 7.69 6.06
N VAL A 427 -20.48 7.67 6.66
CA VAL A 427 -20.77 6.95 7.90
C VAL A 427 -21.74 5.81 7.59
N GLY A 428 -21.32 4.58 7.86
CA GLY A 428 -22.16 3.39 7.81
C GLY A 428 -22.41 2.87 9.22
N LYS A 429 -23.66 2.59 9.57
CA LYS A 429 -24.06 2.03 10.87
C LYS A 429 -24.90 0.77 10.67
N LYS A 430 -24.46 -0.35 11.23
CA LYS A 430 -25.32 -1.51 11.47
C LYS A 430 -25.94 -1.37 12.85
N GLU A 431 -27.24 -1.48 12.94
CA GLU A 431 -28.00 -1.36 14.18
C GLU A 431 -28.41 -2.75 14.62
N LEU A 432 -27.97 -3.18 15.79
CA LEU A 432 -28.31 -4.49 16.37
C LEU A 432 -29.21 -4.25 17.57
N HIS A 433 -30.47 -4.64 17.46
CA HIS A 433 -31.47 -4.57 18.54
C HIS A 433 -32.46 -5.74 18.43
N ASN A 434 -33.06 -6.11 19.56
CA ASN A 434 -34.02 -7.22 19.61
C ASN A 434 -35.44 -6.73 19.36
N ASP A 435 -35.96 -7.00 18.17
CA ASP A 435 -37.36 -6.80 17.79
C ASP A 435 -38.07 -8.15 17.53
N PRO A 436 -39.42 -8.21 17.61
CA PRO A 436 -40.16 -9.46 17.39
C PRO A 436 -40.11 -9.92 15.92
N GLY A 437 -39.22 -10.85 15.56
CA GLY A 437 -39.11 -11.36 14.18
C GLY A 437 -37.90 -12.26 13.89
N PHE A 438 -37.63 -12.51 12.60
CA PHE A 438 -36.38 -13.14 12.11
C PHE A 438 -35.30 -12.06 11.84
N ASP A 439 -35.19 -11.09 12.74
CA ASP A 439 -34.57 -9.79 12.46
C ASP A 439 -33.03 -9.80 12.52
N LEU A 440 -32.44 -10.72 13.29
CA LEU A 440 -30.99 -10.84 13.44
C LEU A 440 -30.24 -10.88 12.09
N TRP A 441 -30.72 -11.64 11.11
CA TRP A 441 -30.02 -11.74 9.83
C TRP A 441 -30.10 -10.45 9.01
N GLN A 442 -31.25 -9.79 9.07
CA GLN A 442 -31.48 -8.53 8.38
C GLN A 442 -30.61 -7.43 9.01
N ASP A 443 -30.55 -7.36 10.33
CA ASP A 443 -29.75 -6.38 11.08
C ASP A 443 -28.24 -6.57 10.86
N MET A 444 -27.79 -7.82 10.78
CA MET A 444 -26.38 -8.15 10.52
C MET A 444 -25.94 -7.79 9.09
N THR A 445 -26.87 -7.75 8.14
CA THR A 445 -26.58 -7.50 6.72
C THR A 445 -26.90 -6.08 6.28
N THR A 446 -27.69 -5.32 7.05
CA THR A 446 -28.20 -3.99 6.68
C THR A 446 -27.33 -2.88 7.29
N ILE A 447 -26.92 -1.92 6.45
CA ILE A 447 -26.09 -0.79 6.86
C ILE A 447 -26.78 0.51 6.44
N TYR A 448 -27.18 1.30 7.42
CA TYR A 448 -27.68 2.65 7.23
C TYR A 448 -26.50 3.57 6.94
N THR A 449 -26.52 4.20 5.77
CA THR A 449 -25.35 4.92 5.25
C THR A 449 -25.70 6.39 5.02
N TYR A 450 -24.80 7.26 5.46
CA TYR A 450 -24.90 8.71 5.36
C TYR A 450 -23.63 9.26 4.71
N LEU A 451 -23.79 10.16 3.75
CA LEU A 451 -22.69 10.89 3.12
C LEU A 451 -22.72 12.33 3.59
N HIS A 452 -21.65 12.76 4.25
CA HIS A 452 -21.44 14.12 4.70
C HIS A 452 -20.49 14.85 3.73
N GLN A 453 -20.79 16.12 3.45
CA GLN A 453 -19.88 17.00 2.70
C GLN A 453 -18.95 17.72 3.67
N GLY A 454 -17.79 17.12 3.93
CA GLY A 454 -16.79 17.63 4.86
C GLY A 454 -15.88 16.52 5.38
N THR A 455 -15.23 16.77 6.50
CA THR A 455 -14.16 15.90 7.03
C THR A 455 -14.61 14.96 8.16
N ASP A 456 -15.84 15.11 8.65
CA ASP A 456 -16.37 14.39 9.80
C ASP A 456 -17.91 14.24 9.76
N GLU A 457 -18.46 13.55 10.77
CA GLU A 457 -19.91 13.33 10.93
C GLU A 457 -20.70 14.59 11.34
N ASN A 458 -20.03 15.67 11.74
CA ASN A 458 -20.68 16.95 12.07
C ASN A 458 -21.00 17.78 10.82
N SER A 459 -20.41 17.41 9.69
CA SER A 459 -20.61 18.07 8.41
C SER A 459 -22.01 17.77 7.85
N PRO A 460 -22.60 18.62 6.97
CA PRO A 460 -23.96 18.42 6.47
C PRO A 460 -24.12 17.10 5.70
N ILE A 461 -25.20 16.36 5.98
CA ILE A 461 -25.58 15.17 5.21
C ILE A 461 -26.11 15.62 3.85
N ILE A 462 -25.49 15.13 2.79
CA ILE A 462 -25.85 15.41 1.39
C ILE A 462 -26.35 14.18 0.64
N GLY A 463 -26.29 13.00 1.24
CA GLY A 463 -26.78 11.77 0.65
C GLY A 463 -27.01 10.70 1.71
N ALA A 464 -27.94 9.79 1.41
CA ALA A 464 -28.28 8.68 2.29
C ALA A 464 -28.75 7.47 1.49
N GLY A 465 -28.66 6.29 2.10
CA GLY A 465 -29.11 5.05 1.51
C GLY A 465 -28.84 3.84 2.40
N ILE A 466 -29.20 2.67 1.89
CA ILE A 466 -29.00 1.40 2.59
C ILE A 466 -28.11 0.51 1.75
N LEU A 467 -27.02 0.06 2.36
CA LEU A 467 -26.15 -0.96 1.79
C LEU A 467 -26.44 -2.30 2.44
N THR A 468 -26.25 -3.37 1.69
CA THR A 468 -26.36 -4.74 2.19
C THR A 468 -25.08 -5.53 1.93
N LEU A 469 -24.73 -6.42 2.84
CA LEU A 469 -23.85 -7.54 2.53
C LEU A 469 -24.62 -8.52 1.63
N ASP A 470 -23.97 -9.10 0.61
CA ASP A 470 -24.59 -10.19 -0.16
C ASP A 470 -24.89 -11.37 0.78
N VAL A 471 -26.04 -12.03 0.61
CA VAL A 471 -26.48 -13.16 1.44
C VAL A 471 -25.52 -14.35 1.30
N GLY A 472 -24.86 -14.49 0.15
CA GLY A 472 -23.77 -15.46 -0.05
C GLY A 472 -22.46 -15.08 0.65
N ASP A 473 -22.36 -13.87 1.21
CA ASP A 473 -21.12 -13.29 1.74
C ASP A 473 -21.03 -13.32 3.27
N VAL A 474 -22.10 -13.59 4.03
CA VAL A 474 -21.98 -13.67 5.51
C VAL A 474 -21.15 -14.89 5.94
N ALA A 475 -21.42 -16.06 5.36
CA ALA A 475 -20.59 -17.24 5.57
C ALA A 475 -19.16 -17.04 5.04
N LYS A 476 -19.00 -16.29 3.93
CA LYS A 476 -17.68 -15.91 3.42
C LYS A 476 -16.97 -14.91 4.33
N CYS A 477 -17.70 -14.02 4.99
CA CYS A 477 -17.16 -12.99 5.90
C CYS A 477 -16.49 -13.68 7.09
N VAL A 478 -17.18 -14.62 7.74
CA VAL A 478 -16.61 -15.47 8.79
C VAL A 478 -15.45 -16.32 8.25
N SER A 479 -15.59 -16.90 7.05
CA SER A 479 -14.51 -17.68 6.42
C SER A 479 -13.29 -16.82 6.02
N GLY A 480 -13.48 -15.51 5.91
CA GLY A 480 -12.50 -14.51 5.53
C GLY A 480 -11.73 -13.93 6.71
N TRP A 481 -12.10 -14.30 7.94
CA TRP A 481 -11.35 -13.94 9.14
C TRP A 481 -9.96 -14.57 9.13
N ARG A 482 -8.94 -13.73 9.25
CA ARG A 482 -7.54 -14.14 9.25
C ARG A 482 -6.83 -13.49 10.42
N ILE A 483 -6.32 -14.32 11.33
CA ILE A 483 -5.36 -13.86 12.34
C ILE A 483 -4.03 -13.56 11.65
N THR A 484 -3.49 -12.39 11.90
CA THR A 484 -2.19 -11.92 11.43
C THR A 484 -1.17 -11.99 12.57
N ASN A 485 0.11 -12.15 12.23
CA ASN A 485 1.23 -12.09 13.18
C ASN A 485 1.18 -13.07 14.38
N ALA A 486 0.39 -14.14 14.30
CA ALA A 486 0.41 -15.20 15.31
C ALA A 486 1.74 -15.97 15.26
N LYS A 487 2.30 -16.27 16.44
CA LYS A 487 3.60 -16.96 16.59
C LYS A 487 3.49 -18.47 16.47
N SER A 488 2.27 -19.02 16.51
CA SER A 488 2.01 -20.44 16.36
C SER A 488 0.61 -20.71 15.80
N LEU A 489 0.41 -21.91 15.25
CA LEU A 489 -0.91 -22.35 14.81
C LEU A 489 -1.91 -22.42 15.98
N THR A 490 -1.44 -22.82 17.17
CA THR A 490 -2.25 -22.86 18.39
C THR A 490 -2.72 -21.46 18.78
N GLU A 491 -1.82 -20.47 18.81
CA GLU A 491 -2.18 -19.08 19.10
C GLU A 491 -3.18 -18.54 18.07
N LYS A 492 -2.96 -18.82 16.78
CA LYS A 492 -3.90 -18.48 15.70
C LYS A 492 -5.29 -19.05 15.94
N THR A 493 -5.40 -20.34 16.31
CA THR A 493 -6.71 -20.95 16.59
C THR A 493 -7.37 -20.40 17.85
N THR A 494 -6.59 -20.10 18.89
CA THR A 494 -7.10 -19.51 20.14
C THR A 494 -7.66 -18.12 19.90
N LEU A 495 -6.89 -17.24 19.25
CA LEU A 495 -7.30 -15.87 18.96
C LEU A 495 -8.55 -15.81 18.05
N LEU A 496 -8.65 -16.71 17.08
CA LEU A 496 -9.83 -16.81 16.23
C LEU A 496 -11.07 -17.23 17.04
N ALA A 497 -10.92 -18.16 17.99
CA ALA A 497 -11.99 -18.58 18.88
C ALA A 497 -12.39 -17.48 19.89
N GLU A 498 -11.43 -16.72 20.40
CA GLU A 498 -11.67 -15.56 21.28
C GLU A 498 -12.47 -14.48 20.56
N PHE A 499 -12.06 -14.09 19.34
CA PHE A 499 -12.82 -13.12 18.53
C PHE A 499 -14.21 -13.64 18.19
N GLY A 500 -14.33 -14.91 17.77
CA GLY A 500 -15.63 -15.52 17.47
C GLY A 500 -16.56 -15.54 18.69
N SER A 501 -16.03 -15.88 19.86
CA SER A 501 -16.81 -15.90 21.11
C SER A 501 -17.25 -14.50 21.52
N PHE A 502 -16.38 -13.50 21.37
CA PHE A 502 -16.73 -12.10 21.62
C PHE A 502 -17.81 -11.59 20.67
N PHE A 503 -17.67 -11.86 19.36
CA PHE A 503 -18.60 -11.43 18.34
C PHE A 503 -19.98 -12.06 18.52
N TRP A 504 -20.05 -13.39 18.58
CA TRP A 504 -21.31 -14.12 18.74
C TRP A 504 -21.91 -13.97 20.14
N GLY A 505 -21.08 -13.82 21.17
CA GLY A 505 -21.53 -13.55 22.53
C GLY A 505 -22.25 -12.21 22.63
N ASN A 506 -21.66 -11.15 22.06
CA ASN A 506 -22.31 -9.83 22.03
C ASN A 506 -23.61 -9.81 21.25
N ILE A 507 -23.69 -10.56 20.14
CA ILE A 507 -24.93 -10.75 19.39
C ILE A 507 -25.96 -11.50 20.24
N TRP A 508 -25.58 -12.64 20.84
CA TRP A 508 -26.48 -13.41 21.70
C TRP A 508 -27.02 -12.56 22.86
N GLU A 509 -26.18 -11.77 23.51
CA GLU A 509 -26.60 -10.86 24.58
C GLU A 509 -27.66 -9.84 24.14
N THR A 510 -27.59 -9.37 22.90
CA THR A 510 -28.57 -8.42 22.34
C THR A 510 -29.90 -9.10 22.05
N TYR A 511 -29.89 -10.30 21.47
CA TYR A 511 -31.10 -10.98 20.96
C TYR A 511 -31.67 -12.07 21.89
N GLN A 512 -31.05 -12.33 23.05
CA GLN A 512 -31.60 -13.27 24.03
C GLN A 512 -32.97 -12.78 24.55
N PRO A 513 -33.92 -13.70 24.82
CA PRO A 513 -35.27 -13.37 25.27
C PRO A 513 -35.34 -12.68 26.64
#